data_AF-A0A2D5YA40-F1
#
_entry.id   AF-A0A2D5YA40-F1
#
_cell.length_a   1.000
_cell.length_b   1.000
_cell.length_c   1.000
_cell.angle_alpha   90.00
_cell.angle_beta   90.00
_cell.angle_gamma   90.00
#
_symmetry.space_group_name_H-M   'P 1'
#
loop_
_entity.id
_entity.type
_entity.pdbx_description
1 polymer ?
#
loop_
_entity_poly.entity_id
_entity_poly.type
_entity_poly.pdbx_seq_one_letter_code
_entity_poly.pdbx_strand_id
1 'polypeptide(L)'
;MARRNRRKLASKNNSKHADKNNQGDALPENDLSSAPQEKPPILIDKKELRDSALERAKNRPIRERIMAFFRREKNQDYKEIIINTEALERRVAMMENGILQAFDIERLDKDRMVGAIFKGKVQNLEAGLKAAFVDIGQEKNAFLHYWDMLPGANNDPSVEIVRENKKKSSGKNEAKSVGDIPRVFPIGSEIVVQITKAQIGSKGPRTTTNLSLPGRFLVLMPYAGQCGISRKIEDRAERKRLKRIIGNLSLREGMGVIIRTVGQNKPERFFVRDLHILMQQWDQIEARIKNEKDPCLLYEEPDLIGLTARDFLTDDVDRVQIDNRNDYTRLIETIQRISPKSKAKVALFEEEIPIFQRFNVERQIEQTFMRRVKLPSGGEIVMEETEALVSIDINTGSHKGNRKDGKNFILQANLEAAVEVARQMRLRNLGGLVIIDFIDMKNRGDQRKVFQKMKNAMSDDKAKHNILPISELGIMQITRQRHDESNASGVYESCPYCKGRGIIKSPRSVSIEIQRLVSSAVRRVKAETQQSIKLKVYLHPSVLRRLRGPDASLLTKLEKNYDLQISFEGAESYHMENYKVVDESTQKEIR
;
A
#
# COMPACT_ATOMS: atom_id res chain seq x y z
N MET A 1 -78.77 -52.31 -13.62
CA MET A 1 -78.76 -51.55 -14.88
C MET A 1 -78.12 -50.19 -14.66
N ALA A 2 -77.09 -49.89 -15.45
CA ALA A 2 -76.68 -48.60 -16.00
C ALA A 2 -76.76 -47.29 -15.17
N ARG A 3 -75.58 -46.63 -15.13
CA ARG A 3 -75.28 -45.22 -15.49
C ARG A 3 -75.07 -44.15 -14.40
N ARG A 4 -73.79 -43.72 -14.36
CA ARG A 4 -73.24 -42.35 -14.49
C ARG A 4 -73.41 -41.33 -13.35
N ASN A 5 -72.28 -41.15 -12.66
CA ASN A 5 -71.38 -39.97 -12.65
C ASN A 5 -71.87 -38.56 -12.23
N ARG A 6 -71.08 -38.06 -11.25
CA ARG A 6 -70.47 -36.73 -11.08
C ARG A 6 -71.33 -35.57 -10.53
N ARG A 7 -71.08 -35.24 -9.26
CA ARG A 7 -70.44 -33.99 -8.80
C ARG A 7 -70.16 -34.11 -7.28
N LYS A 8 -68.89 -34.21 -6.88
CA LYS A 8 -68.46 -33.98 -5.49
C LYS A 8 -67.61 -32.73 -5.49
N LEU A 9 -68.07 -31.71 -4.76
CA LEU A 9 -67.34 -30.50 -4.47
C LEU A 9 -66.08 -30.86 -3.68
N ALA A 10 -64.92 -30.52 -4.23
CA ALA A 10 -63.64 -30.60 -3.53
C ALA A 10 -63.49 -29.36 -2.63
N SER A 11 -63.32 -29.59 -1.33
CA SER A 11 -63.03 -28.58 -0.32
C SER A 11 -61.64 -27.99 -0.58
N LYS A 12 -61.58 -26.67 -0.80
CA LYS A 12 -60.33 -25.89 -0.75
C LYS A 12 -59.90 -25.73 0.71
N ASN A 13 -59.02 -26.60 1.17
CA ASN A 13 -58.16 -26.32 2.33
C ASN A 13 -56.89 -25.65 1.82
N ASN A 14 -56.88 -24.32 1.79
CA ASN A 14 -55.65 -23.54 1.69
C ASN A 14 -54.94 -23.59 3.06
N SER A 15 -54.00 -24.52 3.20
CA SER A 15 -53.01 -24.47 4.28
C SER A 15 -52.12 -23.25 4.05
N LYS A 16 -52.15 -22.32 5.01
CA LYS A 16 -51.22 -21.20 5.13
C LYS A 16 -49.79 -21.75 5.24
N HIS A 17 -49.09 -21.85 4.12
CA HIS A 17 -47.64 -21.81 4.13
C HIS A 17 -47.26 -20.36 4.44
N ALA A 18 -46.77 -20.15 5.67
CA ALA A 18 -46.09 -18.92 6.04
C ALA A 18 -44.77 -18.87 5.28
N ASP A 19 -44.78 -18.25 4.11
CA ASP A 19 -43.56 -17.81 3.44
C ASP A 19 -42.88 -16.76 4.33
N LYS A 20 -41.79 -17.20 4.96
CA LYS A 20 -40.80 -16.34 5.60
C LYS A 20 -40.13 -15.51 4.50
N ASN A 21 -40.66 -14.33 4.21
CA ASN A 21 -39.96 -13.29 3.49
C ASN A 21 -39.99 -11.99 4.29
N ASN A 22 -38.83 -11.32 4.31
CA ASN A 22 -38.56 -9.98 4.84
C ASN A 22 -38.67 -9.79 6.36
N GLN A 23 -37.70 -10.34 7.10
CA GLN A 23 -37.11 -9.52 8.16
C GLN A 23 -36.14 -8.58 7.47
N GLY A 24 -36.51 -7.30 7.39
CA GLY A 24 -35.60 -6.25 6.97
C GLY A 24 -34.37 -6.27 7.86
N ASP A 25 -33.20 -6.09 7.25
CA ASP A 25 -31.95 -5.84 7.94
C ASP A 25 -32.13 -4.59 8.82
N ALA A 26 -32.50 -4.80 10.08
CA ALA A 26 -32.39 -3.75 11.08
C ALA A 26 -30.90 -3.42 11.17
N LEU A 27 -30.52 -2.23 10.70
CA LEU A 27 -29.18 -1.70 10.90
C LEU A 27 -28.84 -1.88 12.39
N PRO A 28 -27.69 -2.49 12.75
CA PRO A 28 -27.34 -2.71 14.13
C PRO A 28 -27.42 -1.39 14.90
N GLU A 29 -27.98 -1.41 16.11
CA GLU A 29 -28.03 -0.22 16.97
C GLU A 29 -26.61 0.36 17.09
N ASN A 30 -26.47 1.64 16.74
CA ASN A 30 -25.20 2.35 16.77
C ASN A 30 -24.83 2.71 18.22
N ASP A 31 -24.58 1.69 19.04
CA ASP A 31 -24.13 1.82 20.42
C ASP A 31 -22.69 2.36 20.46
N LEU A 32 -22.56 3.64 20.79
CA LEU A 32 -21.28 4.34 20.88
C LEU A 32 -20.37 3.82 22.01
N SER A 33 -20.87 2.98 22.93
CA SER A 33 -20.05 2.37 23.99
C SER A 33 -19.27 1.13 23.53
N SER A 34 -19.65 0.59 22.38
CA SER A 34 -19.03 -0.59 21.78
C SER A 34 -18.15 -0.21 20.59
N ALA A 35 -17.14 -1.03 20.29
CA ALA A 35 -16.38 -0.86 19.06
C ALA A 35 -17.33 -1.04 17.85
N PRO A 36 -17.17 -0.25 16.78
CA PRO A 36 -17.94 -0.45 15.55
C PRO A 36 -17.85 -1.90 15.08
N GLN A 37 -18.99 -2.50 14.75
CA GLN A 37 -19.00 -3.88 14.27
C GLN A 37 -18.33 -3.95 12.90
N GLU A 38 -17.30 -4.80 12.78
CA GLU A 38 -16.65 -5.04 11.49
C GLU A 38 -17.65 -5.73 10.55
N LYS A 39 -17.91 -5.12 9.39
CA LYS A 39 -18.76 -5.72 8.37
C LYS A 39 -18.14 -7.07 7.93
N PRO A 40 -18.93 -8.14 7.77
CA PRO A 40 -18.38 -9.41 7.34
C PRO A 40 -17.78 -9.30 5.92
N PRO A 41 -16.71 -10.04 5.61
CA PRO A 41 -16.14 -10.03 4.27
C PRO A 41 -17.12 -10.67 3.28
N ILE A 42 -17.50 -9.93 2.24
CA ILE A 42 -18.43 -10.38 1.20
C ILE A 42 -17.63 -10.79 -0.03
N LEU A 43 -18.00 -11.91 -0.66
CA LEU A 43 -17.40 -12.30 -1.93
C LEU A 43 -17.70 -11.25 -3.01
N ILE A 44 -16.65 -10.80 -3.70
CA ILE A 44 -16.80 -9.96 -4.89
C ILE A 44 -17.20 -10.87 -6.05
N ASP A 45 -18.44 -10.76 -6.53
CA ASP A 45 -18.83 -11.43 -7.77
C ASP A 45 -18.19 -10.72 -8.97
N LYS A 46 -17.02 -11.25 -9.38
CA LYS A 46 -16.24 -10.76 -10.51
C LYS A 46 -17.03 -10.79 -11.82
N LYS A 47 -18.01 -11.71 -11.96
CA LYS A 47 -18.82 -11.83 -13.16
C LYS A 47 -19.86 -10.72 -13.24
N GLU A 48 -20.58 -10.48 -12.14
CA GLU A 48 -21.55 -9.38 -12.05
C GLU A 48 -20.89 -8.01 -12.31
N LEU A 49 -19.71 -7.78 -11.73
CA LEU A 49 -18.94 -6.56 -11.98
C LEU A 49 -18.53 -6.42 -13.44
N ARG A 50 -18.09 -7.50 -14.07
CA ARG A 50 -17.75 -7.53 -15.50
C ARG A 50 -18.95 -7.23 -16.37
N ASP A 51 -20.10 -7.84 -16.08
CA ASP A 51 -21.32 -7.63 -16.86
C ASP A 51 -21.80 -6.18 -16.73
N SER A 52 -21.80 -5.61 -15.52
CA SER A 52 -22.13 -4.19 -15.30
C SER A 52 -21.15 -3.23 -15.99
N ALA A 53 -19.85 -3.56 -16.01
CA ALA A 53 -18.84 -2.77 -16.69
C ALA A 53 -19.03 -2.81 -18.22
N LEU A 54 -19.36 -3.98 -18.77
CA LEU A 54 -19.66 -4.13 -20.20
C LEU A 54 -20.95 -3.40 -20.60
N GLU A 55 -21.97 -3.36 -19.74
CA GLU A 55 -23.16 -2.54 -19.97
C GLU A 55 -22.84 -1.05 -19.99
N ARG A 56 -22.06 -0.56 -19.02
CA ARG A 56 -21.57 0.83 -19.04
C ARG A 56 -20.75 1.13 -20.30
N ALA A 57 -19.96 0.16 -20.78
CA ALA A 57 -19.23 0.27 -22.03
C ALA A 57 -20.13 0.31 -23.29
N LYS A 58 -21.35 -0.23 -23.24
CA LYS A 58 -22.31 -0.19 -24.37
C LYS A 58 -22.99 1.18 -24.54
N ASN A 59 -23.10 1.97 -23.47
CA ASN A 59 -23.69 3.33 -23.49
C ASN A 59 -22.77 4.40 -24.12
N ARG A 60 -21.75 4.00 -24.90
CA ARG A 60 -20.84 4.91 -25.60
C ARG A 60 -21.49 5.57 -26.81
N PRO A 61 -21.06 6.80 -27.19
CA PRO A 61 -21.41 7.40 -28.48
C PRO A 61 -21.08 6.46 -29.66
N ILE A 62 -21.99 6.40 -30.64
CA ILE A 62 -21.98 5.44 -31.77
C ILE A 62 -20.61 5.37 -32.50
N ARG A 63 -19.88 6.48 -32.59
CA ARG A 63 -18.58 6.57 -33.27
C ARG A 63 -17.48 5.72 -32.62
N GLU A 64 -17.48 5.56 -31.30
CA GLU A 64 -16.47 4.76 -30.58
C GLU A 64 -16.74 3.26 -30.65
N ARG A 65 -18.03 2.88 -30.69
CA ARG A 65 -18.46 1.49 -30.91
C ARG A 65 -17.94 0.96 -32.25
N ILE A 66 -17.96 1.79 -33.29
CA ILE A 66 -17.51 1.41 -34.63
C ILE A 66 -16.00 1.19 -34.66
N MET A 67 -15.21 2.05 -34.02
CA MET A 67 -13.74 1.90 -33.91
C MET A 67 -13.33 0.65 -33.11
N ALA A 68 -14.03 0.33 -32.03
CA ALA A 68 -13.80 -0.90 -31.26
C ALA A 68 -14.20 -2.15 -32.04
N PHE A 69 -15.25 -2.09 -32.86
CA PHE A 69 -15.70 -3.19 -33.71
C PHE A 69 -14.73 -3.51 -34.87
N PHE A 70 -14.07 -2.48 -35.45
CA PHE A 70 -13.07 -2.67 -36.50
C PHE A 70 -11.72 -3.21 -35.97
N ARG A 71 -11.42 -3.01 -34.69
CA ARG A 71 -10.33 -3.74 -34.01
C ARG A 71 -10.85 -5.14 -33.65
N ARG A 72 -10.60 -6.13 -34.51
CA ARG A 72 -10.86 -7.55 -34.23
C ARG A 72 -10.09 -8.02 -32.97
N GLU A 73 -10.60 -7.74 -31.77
CA GLU A 73 -10.07 -8.27 -30.51
C GLU A 73 -11.25 -8.64 -29.60
N LYS A 74 -11.89 -9.79 -29.88
CA LYS A 74 -13.03 -10.33 -29.10
C LYS A 74 -12.71 -10.69 -27.64
N ASN A 75 -11.51 -10.39 -27.14
CA ASN A 75 -11.01 -10.85 -25.83
C ASN A 75 -10.19 -9.79 -25.06
N GLN A 76 -10.20 -8.52 -25.45
CA GLN A 76 -9.50 -7.50 -24.67
C GLN A 76 -10.31 -7.11 -23.43
N ASP A 77 -9.68 -7.14 -22.26
CA ASP A 77 -10.29 -6.74 -21.00
C ASP A 77 -10.56 -5.22 -21.00
N TYR A 78 -11.74 -4.82 -20.54
CA TYR A 78 -12.18 -3.42 -20.54
C TYR A 78 -11.55 -2.68 -19.36
N LYS A 79 -10.72 -1.66 -19.63
CA LYS A 79 -9.97 -0.94 -18.59
C LYS A 79 -10.48 0.49 -18.41
N GLU A 80 -10.80 0.84 -17.17
CA GLU A 80 -11.29 2.17 -16.80
C GLU A 80 -10.42 2.78 -15.70
N ILE A 81 -10.17 4.08 -15.78
CA ILE A 81 -9.59 4.86 -14.67
C ILE A 81 -10.69 5.71 -14.09
N ILE A 82 -10.90 5.62 -12.79
CA ILE A 82 -11.86 6.43 -12.05
C ILE A 82 -11.07 7.34 -11.10
N ILE A 83 -11.25 8.64 -11.25
CA ILE A 83 -10.59 9.68 -10.45
C ILE A 83 -11.68 10.35 -9.61
N ASN A 84 -11.49 10.32 -8.29
CA ASN A 84 -12.32 11.02 -7.34
C ASN A 84 -11.48 12.10 -6.65
N THR A 85 -11.97 13.33 -6.64
CA THR A 85 -11.33 14.44 -5.94
C THR A 85 -12.26 14.95 -4.85
N GLU A 86 -11.78 14.88 -3.60
CA GLU A 86 -12.42 15.45 -2.42
C GLU A 86 -11.59 16.60 -1.86
N ALA A 87 -12.09 17.28 -0.82
CA ALA A 87 -11.46 18.48 -0.26
C ALA A 87 -10.08 18.22 0.38
N LEU A 88 -9.85 17.02 0.91
CA LEU A 88 -8.62 16.66 1.63
C LEU A 88 -7.79 15.57 0.92
N GLU A 89 -8.34 14.95 -0.13
CA GLU A 89 -7.67 13.85 -0.83
C GLU A 89 -8.08 13.75 -2.29
N ARG A 90 -7.18 13.15 -3.07
CA ARG A 90 -7.46 12.65 -4.41
C ARG A 90 -7.24 11.16 -4.44
N ARG A 91 -8.14 10.45 -5.10
CA ARG A 91 -8.13 9.00 -5.20
C ARG A 91 -8.22 8.57 -6.65
N VAL A 92 -7.35 7.64 -7.05
CA VAL A 92 -7.35 7.07 -8.41
C VAL A 92 -7.48 5.57 -8.33
N ALA A 93 -8.51 5.04 -8.99
CA ALA A 93 -8.77 3.61 -9.11
C ALA A 93 -8.59 3.18 -10.56
N MET A 94 -7.75 2.16 -10.78
CA MET A 94 -7.65 1.46 -12.05
C MET A 94 -8.52 0.21 -11.99
N MET A 95 -9.51 0.14 -12.85
CA MET A 95 -10.49 -0.94 -12.95
C MET A 95 -10.22 -1.76 -14.21
N GLU A 96 -10.34 -3.07 -14.09
CA GLU A 96 -10.31 -4.00 -15.22
C GLU A 96 -11.55 -4.90 -15.14
N ASN A 97 -12.44 -4.78 -16.13
CA ASN A 97 -13.76 -5.42 -16.14
C ASN A 97 -14.55 -5.18 -14.84
N GLY A 98 -14.52 -3.95 -14.32
CA GLY A 98 -15.20 -3.60 -13.07
C GLY A 98 -14.51 -4.09 -11.79
N ILE A 99 -13.35 -4.77 -11.88
CA ILE A 99 -12.56 -5.23 -10.74
C ILE A 99 -11.43 -4.24 -10.48
N LEU A 100 -11.27 -3.81 -9.22
CA LEU A 100 -10.20 -2.92 -8.80
C LEU A 100 -8.83 -3.62 -8.87
N GLN A 101 -7.91 -3.07 -9.65
CA GLN A 101 -6.57 -3.62 -9.88
C GLN A 101 -5.44 -2.79 -9.26
N ALA A 102 -5.61 -1.47 -9.23
CA ALA A 102 -4.69 -0.55 -8.56
C ALA A 102 -5.49 0.59 -7.91
N PHE A 103 -4.97 1.08 -6.79
CA PHE A 103 -5.59 2.15 -6.03
C PHE A 103 -4.50 3.00 -5.40
N ASP A 104 -4.53 4.29 -5.74
CA ASP A 104 -3.58 5.30 -5.25
C ASP A 104 -4.38 6.42 -4.57
N ILE A 105 -3.91 6.86 -3.40
CA ILE A 105 -4.47 8.00 -2.66
C ILE A 105 -3.37 9.06 -2.50
N GLU A 106 -3.72 10.32 -2.74
CA GLU A 106 -2.91 11.49 -2.46
C GLU A 106 -3.64 12.38 -1.46
N ARG A 107 -3.00 12.69 -0.33
CA ARG A 107 -3.51 13.66 0.66
C ARG A 107 -3.01 15.06 0.27
N LEU A 108 -3.90 16.04 0.22
CA LEU A 108 -3.58 17.38 -0.29
C LEU A 108 -2.75 18.23 0.69
N ASP A 109 -2.66 17.81 1.95
CA ASP A 109 -1.90 18.46 3.03
C ASP A 109 -0.48 17.90 3.22
N LYS A 110 -0.12 16.83 2.49
CA LYS A 110 1.21 16.22 2.57
C LYS A 110 2.05 16.55 1.34
N ASP A 111 3.15 17.25 1.55
CA ASP A 111 4.12 17.52 0.49
C ASP A 111 4.77 16.23 -0.02
N ARG A 112 4.59 15.96 -1.31
CA ARG A 112 5.20 14.80 -1.98
C ARG A 112 6.62 15.13 -2.42
N MET A 113 7.56 14.97 -1.51
CA MET A 113 8.96 15.29 -1.78
C MET A 113 9.72 14.17 -2.51
N VAL A 114 9.19 12.95 -2.60
CA VAL A 114 9.89 11.83 -3.27
C VAL A 114 10.00 12.08 -4.77
N GLY A 115 11.22 11.97 -5.31
CA GLY A 115 11.54 12.26 -6.71
C GLY A 115 11.85 13.73 -7.00
N ALA A 116 11.56 14.64 -6.06
CA ALA A 116 11.92 16.04 -6.18
C ALA A 116 13.45 16.23 -6.23
N ILE A 117 13.88 17.23 -7.00
CA ILE A 117 15.29 17.57 -7.21
C ILE A 117 15.56 18.93 -6.57
N PHE A 118 16.60 18.98 -5.76
CA PHE A 118 17.03 20.17 -5.03
C PHE A 118 18.45 20.55 -5.43
N LYS A 119 18.69 21.86 -5.48
CA LYS A 119 20.04 22.41 -5.31
C LYS A 119 20.27 22.55 -3.82
N GLY A 120 21.39 22.03 -3.32
CA GLY A 120 21.75 22.11 -1.92
C GLY A 120 23.22 22.44 -1.71
N LYS A 121 23.60 22.59 -0.44
CA LYS A 121 24.99 22.83 -0.01
C LYS A 121 25.42 21.75 0.98
N VAL A 122 26.62 21.20 0.80
CA VAL A 122 27.18 20.21 1.73
C VAL A 122 27.44 20.89 3.06
N GLN A 123 26.68 20.56 4.10
CA GLN A 123 26.86 21.17 5.42
C GLN A 123 27.86 20.40 6.28
N ASN A 124 27.87 19.07 6.18
CA ASN A 124 28.79 18.22 6.94
C ASN A 124 29.13 16.92 6.19
N LEU A 125 30.32 16.37 6.45
CA LEU A 125 30.81 15.10 5.94
C LEU A 125 31.17 14.18 7.10
N GLU A 126 30.46 13.07 7.24
CA GLU A 126 30.66 12.11 8.32
C GLU A 126 31.39 10.87 7.81
N ALA A 127 32.68 10.76 8.15
CA ALA A 127 33.53 9.64 7.73
C ALA A 127 33.05 8.29 8.29
N GLY A 128 32.57 8.26 9.53
CA GLY A 128 32.09 7.03 10.19
C GLY A 128 30.85 6.44 9.51
N LEU A 129 29.96 7.29 9.01
CA LEU A 129 28.76 6.89 8.27
C LEU A 129 28.97 6.79 6.76
N LYS A 130 30.14 7.23 6.25
CA LYS A 130 30.41 7.43 4.83
C LYS A 130 29.26 8.19 4.14
N ALA A 131 28.87 9.31 4.74
CA ALA A 131 27.71 10.10 4.33
C ALA A 131 27.96 11.61 4.42
N ALA A 132 27.25 12.36 3.58
CA ALA A 132 27.18 13.80 3.61
C ALA A 132 25.78 14.24 4.08
N PHE A 133 25.73 15.31 4.86
CA PHE A 133 24.49 16.02 5.16
C PHE A 133 24.41 17.27 4.28
N VAL A 134 23.33 17.37 3.52
CA VAL A 134 23.13 18.42 2.53
C VAL A 134 21.97 19.31 2.97
N ASP A 135 22.22 20.60 3.12
CA ASP A 135 21.18 21.60 3.30
C ASP A 135 20.48 21.82 1.95
N ILE A 136 19.17 21.57 1.91
CA ILE A 136 18.30 21.71 0.74
C ILE A 136 17.26 22.83 0.92
N GLY A 137 17.40 23.67 1.95
CA GLY A 137 16.45 24.74 2.27
C GLY A 137 15.20 24.24 3.00
N GLN A 138 15.29 23.08 3.65
CA GLN A 138 14.22 22.47 4.45
C GLN A 138 14.60 22.48 5.94
N GLU A 139 13.65 22.25 6.85
CA GLU A 139 13.92 22.22 8.29
C GLU A 139 14.97 21.17 8.70
N LYS A 140 15.10 20.10 7.91
CA LYS A 140 16.04 19.00 8.13
C LYS A 140 16.95 18.83 6.93
N ASN A 141 18.23 18.60 7.20
CA ASN A 141 19.21 18.25 6.18
C ASN A 141 18.89 16.92 5.52
N ALA A 142 19.14 16.85 4.23
CA ALA A 142 19.11 15.61 3.48
C ALA A 142 20.32 14.74 3.81
N PHE A 143 20.09 13.43 3.91
CA PHE A 143 21.12 12.42 4.05
C PHE A 143 21.55 11.89 2.68
N LEU A 144 22.84 11.96 2.37
CA LEU A 144 23.42 11.52 1.10
C LEU A 144 24.57 10.54 1.35
N HIS A 145 24.40 9.28 0.94
CA HIS A 145 25.45 8.27 1.14
C HIS A 145 26.57 8.46 0.10
N TYR A 146 27.85 8.23 0.46
CA TYR A 146 28.98 8.46 -0.46
C TYR A 146 28.90 7.63 -1.75
N TRP A 147 28.45 6.37 -1.71
CA TRP A 147 28.16 5.59 -2.92
C TRP A 147 27.12 6.26 -3.82
N ASP A 148 26.11 6.93 -3.25
CA ASP A 148 25.07 7.64 -3.99
C ASP A 148 25.55 8.98 -4.56
N MET A 149 26.79 9.40 -4.26
CA MET A 149 27.48 10.57 -4.82
C MET A 149 28.35 10.26 -6.04
N LEU A 150 28.71 8.97 -6.22
CA LEU A 150 29.57 8.55 -7.31
C LEU A 150 28.78 8.47 -8.63
N PRO A 151 29.35 8.94 -9.76
CA PRO A 151 28.70 8.85 -11.07
C PRO A 151 28.44 7.39 -11.46
N GLY A 152 27.20 7.06 -11.83
CA GLY A 152 26.86 5.73 -12.35
C GLY A 152 26.93 4.60 -11.31
N ALA A 153 26.98 4.92 -10.01
CA ALA A 153 26.91 3.92 -8.94
C ALA A 153 25.61 3.11 -8.94
N ASN A 154 24.56 3.64 -9.58
CA ASN A 154 23.29 2.97 -9.82
C ASN A 154 23.37 2.02 -11.03
N ASN A 155 24.20 0.98 -10.95
CA ASN A 155 24.06 -0.18 -11.84
C ASN A 155 22.80 -0.95 -11.44
N ASP A 156 21.64 -0.49 -11.89
CA ASP A 156 20.38 -1.16 -11.60
C ASP A 156 20.39 -2.58 -12.23
N PRO A 157 20.40 -3.66 -11.43
CA PRO A 157 20.39 -5.02 -11.95
C PRO A 157 19.07 -5.38 -12.64
N SER A 158 18.08 -4.48 -12.69
CA SER A 158 16.88 -4.65 -13.50
C SER A 158 17.00 -4.04 -14.90
N VAL A 159 18.17 -3.51 -15.29
CA VAL A 159 18.41 -2.89 -16.59
C VAL A 159 19.51 -3.64 -17.35
N GLU A 160 19.29 -3.90 -18.64
CA GLU A 160 20.33 -4.34 -19.58
C GLU A 160 20.93 -3.11 -20.25
N ILE A 161 22.23 -2.87 -20.06
CA ILE A 161 22.95 -1.77 -20.72
C ILE A 161 23.21 -2.15 -22.18
N VAL A 162 22.82 -1.26 -23.09
CA VAL A 162 22.92 -1.43 -24.55
C VAL A 162 24.02 -0.57 -25.14
N ARG A 163 24.15 0.67 -24.64
CA ARG A 163 25.11 1.67 -25.11
C ARG A 163 25.56 2.52 -23.94
N GLU A 164 26.83 2.88 -23.90
CA GLU A 164 27.33 3.93 -23.02
C GLU A 164 27.59 5.19 -23.84
N ASN A 165 26.90 6.28 -23.50
CA ASN A 165 27.08 7.60 -24.07
C ASN A 165 28.08 8.40 -23.22
N LYS A 166 29.30 7.86 -23.10
CA LYS A 166 30.36 8.43 -22.26
C LYS A 166 30.90 9.73 -22.86
N LYS A 167 31.21 10.68 -21.98
CA LYS A 167 32.08 11.82 -22.32
C LYS A 167 33.51 11.31 -22.50
N LYS A 168 34.18 11.61 -23.62
CA LYS A 168 35.60 11.22 -23.81
C LYS A 168 36.57 11.93 -22.85
N SER A 169 36.10 12.96 -22.15
CA SER A 169 36.79 13.63 -21.05
C SER A 169 35.82 13.87 -19.89
N SER A 170 35.61 12.87 -19.03
CA SER A 170 35.14 13.18 -17.68
C SER A 170 36.24 13.98 -16.98
N GLY A 171 35.87 15.17 -16.47
CA GLY A 171 36.81 16.18 -16.00
C GLY A 171 37.73 15.67 -14.88
N LYS A 172 38.88 16.33 -14.71
CA LYS A 172 39.86 16.08 -13.63
C LYS A 172 39.27 16.13 -12.19
N ASN A 173 37.99 16.47 -12.02
CA ASN A 173 37.32 16.71 -10.74
C ASN A 173 36.15 15.76 -10.43
N GLU A 174 35.94 14.65 -11.16
CA GLU A 174 34.93 13.65 -10.77
C GLU A 174 35.45 12.71 -9.67
N ALA A 175 34.62 12.43 -8.66
CA ALA A 175 34.93 11.43 -7.64
C ALA A 175 34.89 10.03 -8.24
N LYS A 176 36.04 9.35 -8.28
CA LYS A 176 36.17 7.98 -8.81
C LYS A 176 36.03 6.93 -7.73
N SER A 177 36.32 7.31 -6.49
CA SER A 177 36.23 6.45 -5.33
C SER A 177 35.59 7.20 -4.16
N VAL A 178 35.11 6.43 -3.18
CA VAL A 178 34.57 6.96 -1.92
C VAL A 178 35.60 7.85 -1.20
N GLY A 179 36.89 7.55 -1.33
CA GLY A 179 37.97 8.34 -0.73
C GLY A 179 38.16 9.72 -1.35
N ASP A 180 37.71 9.92 -2.60
CA ASP A 180 37.80 11.21 -3.29
C ASP A 180 36.69 12.19 -2.85
N ILE A 181 35.61 11.70 -2.24
CA ILE A 181 34.41 12.49 -1.95
C ILE A 181 34.72 13.75 -1.14
N PRO A 182 35.47 13.72 -0.03
CA PRO A 182 35.75 14.94 0.73
C PRO A 182 36.55 15.99 -0.03
N ARG A 183 37.37 15.56 -1.00
CA ARG A 183 38.16 16.46 -1.86
C ARG A 183 37.30 17.07 -2.95
N VAL A 184 36.40 16.29 -3.55
CA VAL A 184 35.55 16.72 -4.68
C VAL A 184 34.36 17.56 -4.19
N PHE A 185 33.79 17.20 -3.04
CA PHE A 185 32.64 17.87 -2.43
C PHE A 185 32.98 18.34 -1.01
N PRO A 186 33.87 19.35 -0.85
CA PRO A 186 34.17 19.90 0.46
C PRO A 186 32.93 20.55 1.09
N ILE A 187 32.98 20.77 2.41
CA ILE A 187 31.92 21.50 3.13
C ILE A 187 31.72 22.89 2.50
N GLY A 188 30.46 23.26 2.28
CA GLY A 188 30.03 24.48 1.59
C GLY A 188 29.87 24.33 0.08
N SER A 189 30.32 23.22 -0.52
CA SER A 189 30.16 22.98 -1.96
C SER A 189 28.69 22.80 -2.35
N GLU A 190 28.34 23.31 -3.53
CA GLU A 190 27.01 23.12 -4.11
C GLU A 190 26.87 21.71 -4.68
N ILE A 191 25.71 21.11 -4.48
CA ILE A 191 25.41 19.76 -4.97
C ILE A 191 23.93 19.66 -5.37
N VAL A 192 23.67 18.98 -6.48
CA VAL A 192 22.29 18.71 -6.92
C VAL A 192 21.92 17.29 -6.51
N VAL A 193 20.79 17.17 -5.82
CA VAL A 193 20.36 15.92 -5.21
C VAL A 193 18.89 15.63 -5.53
N GLN A 194 18.55 14.36 -5.72
CA GLN A 194 17.18 13.88 -5.86
C GLN A 194 16.76 13.10 -4.62
N ILE A 195 15.56 13.36 -4.11
CA ILE A 195 15.00 12.62 -2.97
C ILE A 195 14.57 11.23 -3.43
N THR A 196 15.12 10.22 -2.77
CA THR A 196 14.80 8.80 -3.01
C THR A 196 13.86 8.24 -1.95
N LYS A 197 13.90 8.79 -0.72
CA LYS A 197 12.97 8.47 0.37
C LYS A 197 12.63 9.75 1.13
N ALA A 198 11.36 9.92 1.44
CA ALA A 198 10.86 11.03 2.25
C ALA A 198 11.47 11.03 3.66
N GLN A 199 11.27 12.12 4.39
CA GLN A 199 11.60 12.22 5.81
C GLN A 199 10.81 11.17 6.61
N ILE A 200 11.47 10.45 7.52
CA ILE A 200 10.83 9.46 8.39
C ILE A 200 11.11 9.82 9.84
N GLY A 201 10.08 10.26 10.56
CA GLY A 201 10.19 10.74 11.94
C GLY A 201 11.21 11.87 12.06
N SER A 202 12.24 11.66 12.89
CA SER A 202 13.30 12.63 13.13
C SER A 202 14.44 12.62 12.10
N LYS A 203 14.47 11.65 11.17
CA LYS A 203 15.54 11.51 10.18
C LYS A 203 15.17 12.24 8.89
N GLY A 204 16.03 13.15 8.45
CA GLY A 204 15.87 13.87 7.18
C GLY A 204 15.80 12.94 5.95
N PRO A 205 15.38 13.47 4.78
CA PRO A 205 15.13 12.68 3.58
C PRO A 205 16.43 12.04 3.03
N ARG A 206 16.33 10.86 2.43
CA ARG A 206 17.47 10.19 1.77
C ARG A 206 17.56 10.64 0.32
N THR A 207 18.77 10.95 -0.14
CA THR A 207 19.01 11.50 -1.48
C THR A 207 20.09 10.76 -2.29
N THR A 208 20.17 11.09 -3.58
CA THR A 208 21.20 10.62 -4.52
C THR A 208 21.61 11.74 -5.49
N THR A 209 22.84 11.72 -6.02
CA THR A 209 23.26 12.60 -7.13
C THR A 209 23.00 11.98 -8.51
N ASN A 210 22.65 10.69 -8.55
CA ASN A 210 22.30 9.98 -9.78
C ASN A 210 20.85 10.29 -10.17
N LEU A 211 20.65 11.51 -10.67
CA LEU A 211 19.32 12.04 -11.03
C LEU A 211 18.64 11.19 -12.10
N SER A 212 17.33 11.06 -11.98
CA SER A 212 16.47 10.38 -12.94
C SER A 212 15.18 11.17 -13.17
N LEU A 213 14.81 11.33 -14.44
CA LEU A 213 13.55 11.96 -14.84
C LEU A 213 12.68 10.93 -15.56
N PRO A 214 11.65 10.39 -14.90
CA PRO A 214 10.77 9.40 -15.50
C PRO A 214 9.79 10.07 -16.47
N GLY A 215 9.92 9.74 -17.75
CA GLY A 215 8.90 9.96 -18.78
C GLY A 215 7.98 8.76 -18.88
N ARG A 216 7.15 8.72 -19.91
CA ARG A 216 6.17 7.64 -20.08
C ARG A 216 6.81 6.33 -20.53
N PHE A 217 7.73 6.40 -21.49
CA PHE A 217 8.41 5.26 -22.09
C PHE A 217 9.89 5.23 -21.77
N LEU A 218 10.48 6.38 -21.48
CA LEU A 218 11.88 6.57 -21.16
C LEU A 218 12.07 7.05 -19.73
N VAL A 219 13.20 6.73 -19.14
CA VAL A 219 13.74 7.44 -17.97
C VAL A 219 15.02 8.11 -18.43
N LEU A 220 15.07 9.44 -18.37
CA LEU A 220 16.28 10.21 -18.68
C LEU A 220 17.20 10.21 -17.46
N MET A 221 18.48 9.93 -17.70
CA MET A 221 19.53 9.94 -16.69
C MET A 221 20.55 11.03 -17.08
N PRO A 222 20.39 12.28 -16.58
CA PRO A 222 21.18 13.42 -17.04
C PRO A 222 22.68 13.30 -16.79
N TYR A 223 23.06 12.65 -15.69
CA TYR A 223 24.46 12.49 -15.26
C TYR A 223 25.02 11.08 -15.41
N ALA A 224 24.26 10.16 -16.01
CA ALA A 224 24.72 8.79 -16.26
C ALA A 224 24.52 8.42 -17.73
N GLY A 225 25.60 8.25 -18.47
CA GLY A 225 25.58 7.94 -19.91
C GLY A 225 25.04 6.55 -20.27
N GLN A 226 24.56 5.78 -19.30
CA GLN A 226 24.07 4.42 -19.54
C GLN A 226 22.73 4.45 -20.27
N CYS A 227 22.69 3.85 -21.45
CA CYS A 227 21.47 3.62 -22.21
C CYS A 227 21.08 2.15 -22.12
N GLY A 228 19.86 1.85 -21.71
CA GLY A 228 19.45 0.48 -21.41
C GLY A 228 17.97 0.17 -21.62
N ILE A 229 17.64 -1.11 -21.46
CA ILE A 229 16.28 -1.65 -21.59
C ILE A 229 15.93 -2.36 -20.28
N SER A 230 14.71 -2.18 -19.79
CA SER A 230 14.18 -2.93 -18.65
C SER A 230 14.28 -4.44 -18.88
N ARG A 231 14.81 -5.19 -17.90
CA ARG A 231 14.95 -6.65 -17.97
C ARG A 231 13.62 -7.39 -17.95
N LYS A 232 12.53 -6.73 -17.52
CA LYS A 232 11.16 -7.28 -17.59
C LYS A 232 10.68 -7.51 -19.04
N ILE A 233 11.34 -6.91 -20.04
CA ILE A 233 11.05 -7.18 -21.45
C ILE A 233 11.81 -8.43 -21.86
N GLU A 234 11.22 -9.62 -21.90
CA GLU A 234 11.97 -10.87 -22.15
C GLU A 234 12.11 -11.23 -23.64
N ASP A 235 11.17 -10.78 -24.49
CA ASP A 235 11.16 -11.14 -25.90
C ASP A 235 12.42 -10.65 -26.64
N ARG A 236 13.11 -11.59 -27.31
CA ARG A 236 14.37 -11.35 -28.00
C ARG A 236 14.19 -10.47 -29.24
N ALA A 237 13.10 -10.66 -29.99
CA ALA A 237 12.83 -9.89 -31.20
C ALA A 237 12.56 -8.43 -30.84
N GLU A 238 11.71 -8.22 -29.83
CA GLU A 238 11.41 -6.90 -29.30
C GLU A 238 12.65 -6.20 -28.72
N ARG A 239 13.48 -6.91 -27.94
CA ARG A 239 14.75 -6.34 -27.47
C ARG A 239 15.63 -5.87 -28.62
N LYS A 240 15.78 -6.67 -29.69
CA LYS A 240 16.57 -6.27 -30.86
C LYS A 240 16.03 -5.01 -31.52
N ARG A 241 14.70 -4.85 -31.56
CA ARG A 241 14.04 -3.63 -32.05
C ARG A 241 14.30 -2.42 -31.15
N LEU A 242 14.11 -2.58 -29.84
CA LEU A 242 14.34 -1.51 -28.87
C LEU A 242 15.81 -1.08 -28.80
N LYS A 243 16.76 -2.00 -28.94
CA LYS A 243 18.20 -1.68 -29.06
C LYS A 243 18.49 -0.77 -30.25
N ARG A 244 17.84 -1.03 -31.39
CA ARG A 244 17.96 -0.18 -32.59
C ARG A 244 17.40 1.22 -32.33
N ILE A 245 16.24 1.31 -31.69
CA ILE A 245 15.61 2.59 -31.31
C ILE A 245 16.55 3.39 -30.41
N ILE A 246 17.11 2.78 -29.35
CA ILE A 246 18.10 3.44 -28.47
C ILE A 246 19.29 3.97 -29.28
N GLY A 247 19.77 3.21 -30.26
CA GLY A 247 20.85 3.65 -31.14
C GLY A 247 20.54 4.92 -31.92
N ASN A 248 19.29 5.09 -32.35
CA ASN A 248 18.81 6.22 -33.14
C ASN A 248 18.45 7.46 -32.30
N LEU A 249 18.23 7.31 -30.99
CA LEU A 249 17.91 8.43 -30.12
C LEU A 249 19.10 9.40 -30.02
N SER A 250 18.82 10.67 -30.29
CA SER A 250 19.81 11.75 -30.21
C SER A 250 19.88 12.28 -28.77
N LEU A 251 20.98 11.97 -28.08
CA LEU A 251 21.22 12.37 -26.68
C LEU A 251 22.44 13.29 -26.59
N ARG A 252 22.40 14.25 -25.67
CA ARG A 252 23.59 15.06 -25.32
C ARG A 252 24.66 14.16 -24.69
N GLU A 253 25.93 14.48 -24.90
CA GLU A 253 27.05 13.70 -24.37
C GLU A 253 26.98 13.59 -22.83
N GLY A 254 27.20 12.39 -22.28
CA GLY A 254 27.11 12.13 -20.85
C GLY A 254 25.71 11.77 -20.33
N MET A 255 24.65 12.00 -21.12
CA MET A 255 23.28 11.60 -20.76
C MET A 255 22.95 10.19 -21.23
N GLY A 256 22.16 9.48 -20.45
CA GLY A 256 21.66 8.14 -20.76
C GLY A 256 20.13 8.05 -20.67
N VAL A 257 19.58 6.95 -21.18
CA VAL A 257 18.14 6.69 -21.15
C VAL A 257 17.83 5.22 -20.89
N ILE A 258 16.78 4.95 -20.13
CA ILE A 258 16.29 3.59 -19.89
C ILE A 258 14.91 3.43 -20.49
N ILE A 259 14.71 2.43 -21.35
CA ILE A 259 13.40 2.07 -21.88
C ILE A 259 12.59 1.31 -20.81
N ARG A 260 11.43 1.86 -20.44
CA ARG A 260 10.42 1.27 -19.53
C ARG A 260 9.65 0.14 -20.24
N THR A 261 9.07 -0.78 -19.46
CA THR A 261 8.22 -1.88 -19.96
C THR A 261 7.04 -1.40 -20.79
N VAL A 262 6.45 -0.25 -20.47
CA VAL A 262 5.32 0.35 -21.22
C VAL A 262 5.72 0.72 -22.67
N GLY A 263 7.03 0.82 -22.96
CA GLY A 263 7.54 1.03 -24.31
C GLY A 263 7.45 -0.19 -25.23
N GLN A 264 7.14 -1.38 -24.71
CA GLN A 264 7.01 -2.58 -25.53
C GLN A 264 5.99 -2.38 -26.66
N ASN A 265 6.35 -2.85 -27.86
CA ASN A 265 5.54 -2.78 -29.08
C ASN A 265 5.16 -1.36 -29.52
N LYS A 266 5.71 -0.31 -28.89
CA LYS A 266 5.46 1.08 -29.28
C LYS A 266 6.37 1.51 -30.44
N PRO A 267 5.86 2.27 -31.42
CA PRO A 267 6.69 2.76 -32.51
C PRO A 267 7.66 3.86 -32.06
N GLU A 268 8.80 3.95 -32.75
CA GLU A 268 9.95 4.83 -32.44
C GLU A 268 9.57 6.30 -32.17
N ARG A 269 8.63 6.84 -32.94
CA ARG A 269 8.12 8.23 -32.79
C ARG A 269 7.67 8.58 -31.36
N PHE A 270 7.18 7.60 -30.59
CA PHE A 270 6.77 7.84 -29.21
C PHE A 270 7.97 8.06 -28.29
N PHE A 271 9.05 7.31 -28.48
CA PHE A 271 10.28 7.48 -27.72
C PHE A 271 10.96 8.82 -28.03
N VAL A 272 10.96 9.24 -29.29
CA VAL A 272 11.52 10.54 -29.70
C VAL A 272 10.75 11.69 -29.05
N ARG A 273 9.41 11.63 -29.04
CA ARG A 273 8.57 12.64 -28.38
C ARG A 273 8.79 12.66 -26.87
N ASP A 274 8.80 11.50 -26.24
CA ASP A 274 9.00 11.37 -24.79
C ASP A 274 10.37 11.91 -24.38
N LEU A 275 11.42 11.59 -25.16
CA LEU A 275 12.75 12.15 -24.96
C LEU A 275 12.76 13.68 -25.10
N HIS A 276 12.07 14.23 -26.10
CA HIS A 276 11.98 15.68 -26.28
C HIS A 276 11.37 16.39 -25.06
N ILE A 277 10.28 15.84 -24.52
CA ILE A 277 9.63 16.36 -23.30
C ILE A 277 10.62 16.31 -22.12
N LEU A 278 11.29 15.18 -21.93
CA LEU A 278 12.29 15.00 -20.86
C LEU A 278 13.47 15.97 -20.98
N MET A 279 13.94 16.21 -22.21
CA MET A 279 15.00 17.19 -22.46
C MET A 279 14.55 18.61 -22.16
N GLN A 280 13.33 19.00 -22.53
CA GLN A 280 12.79 20.32 -22.18
C GLN A 280 12.67 20.51 -20.68
N GLN A 281 12.21 19.48 -19.95
CA GLN A 281 12.17 19.51 -18.49
C GLN A 281 13.58 19.65 -17.89
N TRP A 282 14.55 18.90 -18.42
CA TRP A 282 15.94 19.02 -17.97
C TRP A 282 16.53 20.40 -18.24
N ASP A 283 16.23 21.02 -19.40
CA ASP A 283 16.69 22.37 -19.73
C ASP A 283 16.17 23.42 -18.73
N GLN A 284 14.93 23.27 -18.27
CA GLN A 284 14.36 24.13 -17.22
C GLN A 284 15.09 23.94 -15.89
N ILE A 285 15.38 22.69 -15.51
CA ILE A 285 16.14 22.37 -14.28
C ILE A 285 17.55 22.94 -14.37
N GLU A 286 18.25 22.74 -15.48
CA GLU A 286 19.62 23.23 -15.70
C GLU A 286 19.70 24.76 -15.67
N ALA A 287 18.70 25.46 -16.23
CA ALA A 287 18.61 26.90 -16.14
C ALA A 287 18.49 27.38 -14.69
N ARG A 288 17.66 26.72 -13.87
CA ARG A 288 17.51 27.05 -12.43
C ARG A 288 18.77 26.73 -11.64
N ILE A 289 19.45 25.62 -11.91
CA ILE A 289 20.73 25.27 -11.27
C ILE A 289 21.77 26.39 -11.43
N LYS A 290 21.82 27.02 -12.62
CA LYS A 290 22.77 28.09 -12.94
C LYS A 290 22.39 29.44 -12.34
N ASN A 291 21.10 29.75 -12.28
CA ASN A 291 20.62 31.07 -11.88
C ASN A 291 20.46 31.23 -10.35
N GLU A 292 20.09 30.16 -9.65
CA GLU A 292 19.84 30.20 -8.21
C GLU A 292 21.14 29.93 -7.43
N LYS A 293 21.46 30.76 -6.44
CA LYS A 293 22.68 30.61 -5.60
C LYS A 293 22.44 29.92 -4.25
N ASP A 294 21.19 29.94 -3.80
CA ASP A 294 20.81 29.39 -2.51
C ASP A 294 20.14 28.02 -2.67
N PRO A 295 20.14 27.19 -1.60
CA PRO A 295 19.43 25.92 -1.63
C PRO A 295 17.96 26.11 -2.00
N CYS A 296 17.49 25.39 -3.02
CA CYS A 296 16.15 25.57 -3.55
C CYS A 296 15.61 24.31 -4.24
N LEU A 297 14.29 24.18 -4.29
CA LEU A 297 13.59 23.18 -5.08
C LEU A 297 13.72 23.50 -6.57
N LEU A 298 14.32 22.59 -7.35
CA LEU A 298 14.52 22.73 -8.80
C LEU A 298 13.40 22.09 -9.61
N TYR A 299 12.93 20.92 -9.18
CA TYR A 299 11.88 20.14 -9.81
C TYR A 299 11.09 19.36 -8.78
N GLU A 300 9.77 19.32 -9.01
CA GLU A 300 8.82 18.55 -8.22
C GLU A 300 8.17 17.49 -9.11
N GLU A 301 7.98 16.28 -8.60
CA GLU A 301 7.25 15.25 -9.34
C GLU A 301 5.79 15.67 -9.53
N PRO A 302 5.13 15.28 -10.62
CA PRO A 302 3.72 15.54 -10.81
C PRO A 302 2.88 14.95 -9.67
N ASP A 303 1.79 15.63 -9.34
CA ASP A 303 0.76 15.11 -8.42
C ASP A 303 0.03 13.90 -9.01
N LEU A 304 -0.89 13.32 -8.23
CA LEU A 304 -1.59 12.09 -8.62
C LEU A 304 -2.29 12.20 -10.00
N ILE A 305 -2.84 13.37 -10.34
CA ILE A 305 -3.43 13.62 -11.66
C ILE A 305 -2.37 13.57 -12.76
N GLY A 306 -1.24 14.26 -12.57
CA GLY A 306 -0.13 14.25 -13.52
C GLY A 306 0.50 12.86 -13.69
N LEU A 307 0.65 12.10 -12.59
CA LEU A 307 1.12 10.72 -12.61
C LEU A 307 0.13 9.79 -13.33
N THR A 308 -1.17 9.99 -13.12
CA THR A 308 -2.22 9.27 -13.85
C THR A 308 -2.09 9.51 -15.34
N ALA A 309 -1.87 10.76 -15.74
CA ALA A 309 -1.66 11.10 -17.14
C ALA A 309 -0.39 10.46 -17.74
N ARG A 310 0.72 10.49 -16.99
CA ARG A 310 2.02 9.97 -17.43
C ARG A 310 2.07 8.46 -17.48
N ASP A 311 1.62 7.78 -16.42
CA ASP A 311 1.87 6.35 -16.22
C ASP A 311 0.66 5.49 -16.62
N PHE A 312 -0.57 5.94 -16.37
CA PHE A 312 -1.76 5.07 -16.47
C PHE A 312 -2.52 5.20 -17.78
N LEU A 313 -2.45 6.32 -18.51
CA LEU A 313 -3.17 6.51 -19.78
C LEU A 313 -2.57 5.77 -20.98
N THR A 314 -2.55 4.46 -20.91
CA THR A 314 -2.12 3.55 -21.97
C THR A 314 -3.14 3.42 -23.09
N ASP A 315 -2.68 2.90 -24.24
CA ASP A 315 -3.55 2.72 -25.40
C ASP A 315 -4.67 1.71 -25.11
N ASP A 316 -4.44 0.80 -24.14
CA ASP A 316 -5.37 -0.19 -23.60
C ASP A 316 -6.29 0.34 -22.50
N VAL A 317 -6.13 1.57 -22.00
CA VAL A 317 -7.19 2.20 -21.20
C VAL A 317 -8.33 2.60 -22.13
N ASP A 318 -9.54 2.18 -21.85
CA ASP A 318 -10.69 2.49 -22.69
C ASP A 318 -11.34 3.82 -22.30
N ARG A 319 -11.44 4.10 -21.00
CA ARG A 319 -12.17 5.25 -20.47
C ARG A 319 -11.52 5.79 -19.21
N VAL A 320 -11.57 7.11 -19.05
CA VAL A 320 -11.27 7.80 -17.79
C VAL A 320 -12.47 8.63 -17.36
N GLN A 321 -12.83 8.53 -16.09
CA GLN A 321 -13.89 9.30 -15.46
C GLN A 321 -13.30 10.12 -14.32
N ILE A 322 -13.73 11.37 -14.22
CA ILE A 322 -13.28 12.29 -13.20
C ILE A 322 -14.47 13.14 -12.76
N ASP A 323 -14.66 13.31 -11.47
CA ASP A 323 -15.81 14.03 -10.90
C ASP A 323 -15.55 15.52 -10.67
N ASN A 324 -14.29 15.97 -10.72
CA ASN A 324 -13.93 17.36 -10.51
C ASN A 324 -13.52 18.08 -11.81
N ARG A 325 -14.11 19.27 -12.04
CA ARG A 325 -13.91 20.05 -13.27
C ARG A 325 -12.52 20.68 -13.40
N ASN A 326 -11.90 21.09 -12.29
CA ASN A 326 -10.56 21.68 -12.30
C ASN A 326 -9.52 20.61 -12.65
N ASP A 327 -9.60 19.46 -11.97
CA ASP A 327 -8.69 18.35 -12.24
C ASP A 327 -8.96 17.73 -13.63
N TYR A 328 -10.19 17.75 -14.14
CA TYR A 328 -10.49 17.39 -15.54
C TYR A 328 -9.72 18.28 -16.52
N THR A 329 -9.81 19.60 -16.36
CA THR A 329 -9.14 20.56 -17.25
C THR A 329 -7.62 20.34 -17.24
N ARG A 330 -7.03 20.22 -16.03
CA ARG A 330 -5.60 19.96 -15.85
C ARG A 330 -5.16 18.62 -16.46
N LEU A 331 -5.97 17.57 -16.29
CA LEU A 331 -5.72 16.26 -16.88
C LEU A 331 -5.70 16.34 -18.41
N ILE A 332 -6.68 17.02 -19.02
CA ILE A 332 -6.74 17.24 -20.46
C ILE A 332 -5.51 17.98 -20.98
N GLU A 333 -5.08 19.06 -20.31
CA GLU A 333 -3.89 19.81 -20.69
C GLU A 333 -2.62 18.95 -20.65
N THR A 334 -2.49 18.13 -19.62
CA THR A 334 -1.35 17.21 -19.44
C THR A 334 -1.35 16.13 -20.54
N ILE A 335 -2.51 15.54 -20.82
CA ILE A 335 -2.69 14.54 -21.89
C ILE A 335 -2.38 15.12 -23.25
N GLN A 336 -2.77 16.36 -23.51
CA GLN A 336 -2.54 17.00 -24.80
C GLN A 336 -1.04 17.12 -25.13
N ARG A 337 -0.18 17.29 -24.12
CA ARG A 337 1.28 17.31 -24.30
C ARG A 337 1.85 15.92 -24.55
N ILE A 338 1.34 14.90 -23.86
CA ILE A 338 1.89 13.53 -23.89
C ILE A 338 1.30 12.69 -25.04
N SER A 339 -0.03 12.57 -25.08
CA SER A 339 -0.79 11.75 -26.03
C SER A 339 -2.13 12.42 -26.42
N PRO A 340 -2.15 13.27 -27.46
CA PRO A 340 -3.38 13.94 -27.92
C PRO A 340 -4.54 12.99 -28.23
N LYS A 341 -4.25 11.76 -28.70
CA LYS A 341 -5.28 10.76 -29.03
C LYS A 341 -6.04 10.25 -27.81
N SER A 342 -5.42 10.28 -26.62
CA SER A 342 -6.04 9.82 -25.38
C SER A 342 -7.07 10.80 -24.83
N LYS A 343 -7.12 12.04 -25.33
CA LYS A 343 -8.07 13.08 -24.91
C LYS A 343 -9.52 12.62 -25.00
N ALA A 344 -9.89 11.93 -26.08
CA ALA A 344 -11.26 11.46 -26.30
C ALA A 344 -11.74 10.44 -25.26
N LYS A 345 -10.81 9.77 -24.56
CA LYS A 345 -11.14 8.75 -23.55
C LYS A 345 -11.54 9.35 -22.20
N VAL A 346 -11.29 10.64 -21.98
CA VAL A 346 -11.54 11.31 -20.70
C VAL A 346 -12.87 12.03 -20.76
N ALA A 347 -13.75 11.74 -19.80
CA ALA A 347 -15.00 12.44 -19.65
C ALA A 347 -15.22 12.86 -18.20
N LEU A 348 -15.80 14.05 -18.03
CA LEU A 348 -16.27 14.56 -16.74
C LEU A 348 -17.51 13.77 -16.32
N PHE A 349 -17.56 13.40 -15.06
CA PHE A 349 -18.66 12.69 -14.43
C PHE A 349 -19.51 13.71 -13.66
N GLU A 350 -20.78 13.85 -14.05
CA GLU A 350 -21.69 14.88 -13.54
C GLU A 350 -22.96 14.31 -12.88
N GLU A 351 -23.01 12.99 -12.63
CA GLU A 351 -24.14 12.40 -11.90
C GLU A 351 -24.08 12.76 -10.40
N GLU A 352 -25.24 12.83 -9.74
CA GLU A 352 -25.32 13.14 -8.29
C GLU A 352 -24.76 12.03 -7.40
N ILE A 353 -24.77 10.78 -7.87
CA ILE A 353 -24.24 9.64 -7.11
C ILE A 353 -22.72 9.73 -7.10
N PRO A 354 -22.04 9.64 -5.93
CA PRO A 354 -20.58 9.68 -5.86
C PRO A 354 -19.93 8.70 -6.83
N ILE A 355 -18.91 9.17 -7.56
CA ILE A 355 -18.30 8.43 -8.66
C ILE A 355 -17.82 7.03 -8.23
N PHE A 356 -17.17 6.90 -7.07
CA PHE A 356 -16.71 5.59 -6.59
C PHE A 356 -17.85 4.65 -6.20
N GLN A 357 -18.98 5.17 -5.73
CA GLN A 357 -20.17 4.35 -5.49
C GLN A 357 -20.77 3.88 -6.81
N ARG A 358 -20.90 4.79 -7.78
CA ARG A 358 -21.44 4.50 -9.12
C ARG A 358 -20.70 3.38 -9.84
N PHE A 359 -19.37 3.34 -9.72
CA PHE A 359 -18.52 2.33 -10.35
C PHE A 359 -18.21 1.13 -9.41
N ASN A 360 -18.85 1.05 -8.24
CA ASN A 360 -18.62 0.02 -7.22
C ASN A 360 -17.13 -0.11 -6.81
N VAL A 361 -16.42 1.01 -6.81
CA VAL A 361 -15.02 1.13 -6.37
C VAL A 361 -14.97 1.15 -4.85
N GLU A 362 -15.83 1.96 -4.20
CA GLU A 362 -15.83 2.16 -2.75
C GLU A 362 -15.95 0.83 -1.98
N ARG A 363 -16.90 -0.02 -2.38
CA ARG A 363 -17.09 -1.35 -1.80
C ARG A 363 -15.85 -2.24 -1.93
N GLN A 364 -15.14 -2.16 -3.05
CA GLN A 364 -13.91 -2.93 -3.26
C GLN A 364 -12.74 -2.39 -2.44
N ILE A 365 -12.68 -1.08 -2.21
CA ILE A 365 -11.71 -0.44 -1.32
C ILE A 365 -11.95 -0.88 0.13
N GLU A 366 -13.19 -0.78 0.64
CA GLU A 366 -13.53 -1.22 2.01
C GLU A 366 -13.06 -2.67 2.26
N GLN A 367 -13.31 -3.56 1.30
CA GLN A 367 -12.90 -4.97 1.38
C GLN A 367 -11.39 -5.19 1.23
N THR A 368 -10.70 -4.30 0.51
CA THR A 368 -9.26 -4.36 0.32
C THR A 368 -8.53 -4.18 1.64
N PHE A 369 -9.06 -3.42 2.59
CA PHE A 369 -8.39 -3.21 3.89
C PHE A 369 -8.83 -4.18 4.99
N MET A 370 -9.81 -5.04 4.73
CA MET A 370 -10.24 -6.07 5.70
C MET A 370 -9.13 -7.08 5.98
N ARG A 371 -9.10 -7.63 7.20
CA ARG A 371 -8.16 -8.72 7.55
C ARG A 371 -8.39 -9.98 6.72
N ARG A 372 -9.64 -10.26 6.34
CA ARG A 372 -10.05 -11.47 5.61
C ARG A 372 -10.61 -11.14 4.24
N VAL A 373 -10.24 -11.90 3.22
CA VAL A 373 -10.76 -11.75 1.85
C VAL A 373 -11.27 -13.09 1.35
N LYS A 374 -12.53 -13.13 0.89
CA LYS A 374 -13.16 -14.35 0.37
C LYS A 374 -12.62 -14.72 -1.01
N LEU A 375 -12.44 -16.01 -1.23
CA LEU A 375 -12.05 -16.60 -2.52
C LEU A 375 -13.27 -17.15 -3.27
N PRO A 376 -13.26 -17.19 -4.62
CA PRO A 376 -14.36 -17.72 -5.44
C PRO A 376 -14.77 -19.15 -5.09
N SER A 377 -13.81 -20.01 -4.76
CA SER A 377 -14.04 -21.40 -4.32
C SER A 377 -14.67 -21.55 -2.92
N GLY A 378 -14.96 -20.44 -2.22
CA GLY A 378 -15.52 -20.42 -0.87
C GLY A 378 -14.47 -20.42 0.25
N GLY A 379 -13.18 -20.48 -0.08
CA GLY A 379 -12.08 -20.24 0.85
C GLY A 379 -11.93 -18.77 1.25
N GLU A 380 -10.92 -18.47 2.06
CA GLU A 380 -10.53 -17.12 2.42
C GLU A 380 -9.02 -17.00 2.61
N ILE A 381 -8.48 -15.82 2.33
CA ILE A 381 -7.13 -15.44 2.73
C ILE A 381 -7.21 -14.53 3.94
N VAL A 382 -6.30 -14.72 4.89
CA VAL A 382 -6.15 -13.91 6.10
C VAL A 382 -4.80 -13.21 6.00
N MET A 383 -4.78 -11.88 6.08
CA MET A 383 -3.56 -11.09 5.91
C MET A 383 -3.28 -10.29 7.17
N GLU A 384 -2.06 -10.40 7.69
CA GLU A 384 -1.61 -9.71 8.90
C GLU A 384 -0.27 -9.02 8.69
N GLU A 385 -0.22 -7.72 8.98
CA GLU A 385 1.00 -6.94 8.99
C GLU A 385 1.59 -6.94 10.40
N THR A 386 2.82 -7.44 10.55
CA THR A 386 3.58 -7.37 11.80
C THR A 386 4.71 -6.35 11.68
N GLU A 387 5.46 -6.13 12.75
CA GLU A 387 6.61 -5.22 12.76
C GLU A 387 7.67 -5.61 11.69
N ALA A 388 7.96 -6.90 11.55
CA ALA A 388 9.05 -7.37 10.71
C ALA A 388 8.61 -7.88 9.33
N LEU A 389 7.41 -8.49 9.25
CA LEU A 389 6.95 -9.18 8.05
C LEU A 389 5.43 -9.17 7.91
N VAL A 390 4.95 -9.47 6.71
CA VAL A 390 3.53 -9.72 6.43
C VAL A 390 3.29 -11.23 6.42
N SER A 391 2.33 -11.71 7.19
CA SER A 391 1.88 -13.09 7.20
C SER A 391 0.57 -13.21 6.42
N ILE A 392 0.47 -14.23 5.57
CA ILE A 392 -0.73 -14.52 4.78
C ILE A 392 -1.06 -16.00 4.92
N ASP A 393 -2.24 -16.29 5.44
CA ASP A 393 -2.77 -17.65 5.65
C ASP A 393 -3.95 -17.93 4.70
N ILE A 394 -4.09 -19.19 4.26
CA ILE A 394 -5.09 -19.59 3.27
C ILE A 394 -5.99 -20.67 3.88
N ASN A 395 -7.24 -20.29 4.14
CA ASN A 395 -8.24 -21.17 4.71
C ASN A 395 -9.20 -21.68 3.63
N THR A 396 -9.53 -22.97 3.69
CA THR A 396 -10.60 -23.55 2.87
C THR A 396 -11.94 -23.36 3.57
N GLY A 397 -12.98 -22.97 2.84
CA GLY A 397 -14.33 -22.88 3.39
C GLY A 397 -14.91 -24.26 3.69
N SER A 398 -15.95 -24.30 4.53
CA SER A 398 -16.62 -25.53 4.98
C SER A 398 -17.37 -26.33 3.89
N HIS A 399 -17.11 -26.11 2.61
CA HIS A 399 -17.69 -26.90 1.53
C HIS A 399 -17.09 -28.30 1.49
N LYS A 400 -17.75 -29.21 2.21
CA LYS A 400 -17.63 -30.67 2.10
C LYS A 400 -18.20 -31.15 0.75
N GLY A 401 -17.61 -30.70 -0.36
CA GLY A 401 -17.84 -31.27 -1.68
C GLY A 401 -17.32 -32.71 -1.74
N ASN A 402 -18.01 -33.58 -2.47
CA ASN A 402 -17.77 -35.02 -2.55
C ASN A 402 -16.28 -35.42 -2.56
N ARG A 403 -15.91 -36.33 -1.66
CA ARG A 403 -14.54 -36.81 -1.36
C ARG A 403 -13.69 -37.30 -2.56
N LYS A 404 -14.23 -37.36 -3.78
CA LYS A 404 -13.49 -37.75 -4.99
C LYS A 404 -12.74 -36.59 -5.67
N ASP A 405 -13.07 -35.32 -5.39
CA ASP A 405 -12.44 -34.13 -6.02
C ASP A 405 -11.49 -33.32 -5.10
N GLY A 406 -11.25 -33.79 -3.87
CA GLY A 406 -10.53 -33.01 -2.84
C GLY A 406 -9.09 -32.59 -3.20
N LYS A 407 -8.38 -33.35 -4.04
CA LYS A 407 -7.02 -32.98 -4.50
C LYS A 407 -7.05 -31.81 -5.49
N ASN A 408 -8.05 -31.77 -6.38
CA ASN A 408 -8.19 -30.67 -7.34
C ASN A 408 -8.63 -29.39 -6.63
N PHE A 409 -9.42 -29.51 -5.56
CA PHE A 409 -9.90 -28.37 -4.78
C PHE A 409 -8.77 -27.63 -4.05
N ILE A 410 -7.84 -28.33 -3.37
CA ILE A 410 -6.71 -27.69 -2.67
C ILE A 410 -5.83 -26.92 -3.65
N LEU A 411 -5.46 -27.55 -4.77
CA LEU A 411 -4.67 -26.89 -5.80
C LEU A 411 -5.43 -25.67 -6.35
N GLN A 412 -6.72 -25.80 -6.64
CA GLN A 412 -7.54 -24.70 -7.13
C GLN A 412 -7.58 -23.54 -6.13
N ALA A 413 -7.82 -23.81 -4.84
CA ALA A 413 -7.83 -22.79 -3.80
C ALA A 413 -6.49 -22.06 -3.69
N ASN A 414 -5.37 -22.79 -3.73
CA ASN A 414 -4.02 -22.18 -3.72
C ASN A 414 -3.74 -21.35 -4.99
N LEU A 415 -4.23 -21.78 -6.16
CA LEU A 415 -4.10 -21.01 -7.41
C LEU A 415 -4.93 -19.72 -7.39
N GLU A 416 -6.14 -19.78 -6.84
CA GLU A 416 -6.99 -18.60 -6.62
C GLU A 416 -6.37 -17.64 -5.61
N ALA A 417 -5.87 -18.19 -4.49
CA ALA A 417 -5.18 -17.43 -3.45
C ALA A 417 -3.93 -16.73 -4.01
N ALA A 418 -3.10 -17.39 -4.82
CA ALA A 418 -1.92 -16.75 -5.42
C ALA A 418 -2.28 -15.50 -6.25
N VAL A 419 -3.37 -15.53 -7.01
CA VAL A 419 -3.84 -14.38 -7.80
C VAL A 419 -4.35 -13.27 -6.88
N GLU A 420 -5.15 -13.63 -5.88
CA GLU A 420 -5.76 -12.66 -4.97
C GLU A 420 -4.73 -12.02 -4.05
N VAL A 421 -3.75 -12.79 -3.55
CA VAL A 421 -2.62 -12.28 -2.76
C VAL A 421 -1.80 -11.28 -3.57
N ALA A 422 -1.44 -11.60 -4.81
CA ALA A 422 -0.70 -10.66 -5.66
C ALA A 422 -1.49 -9.36 -5.89
N ARG A 423 -2.82 -9.45 -6.06
CA ARG A 423 -3.70 -8.28 -6.19
C ARG A 423 -3.74 -7.46 -4.90
N GLN A 424 -3.96 -8.09 -3.75
CA GLN A 424 -4.02 -7.42 -2.44
C GLN A 424 -2.68 -6.79 -2.06
N MET A 425 -1.55 -7.45 -2.35
CA MET A 425 -0.22 -6.88 -2.13
C MET A 425 -0.04 -5.55 -2.89
N ARG A 426 -0.53 -5.46 -4.13
CA ARG A 426 -0.51 -4.20 -4.89
C ARG A 426 -1.46 -3.16 -4.32
N LEU A 427 -2.71 -3.54 -4.05
CA LEU A 427 -3.75 -2.62 -3.59
C LEU A 427 -3.50 -2.03 -2.19
N ARG A 428 -2.91 -2.82 -1.29
CA ARG A 428 -2.51 -2.38 0.06
C ARG A 428 -1.11 -1.78 0.09
N ASN A 429 -0.39 -1.82 -1.03
CA ASN A 429 1.04 -1.48 -1.13
C ASN A 429 1.92 -2.21 -0.10
N LEU A 430 1.72 -3.52 0.08
CA LEU A 430 2.49 -4.32 1.03
C LEU A 430 3.93 -4.48 0.54
N GLY A 431 4.91 -4.29 1.42
CA GLY A 431 6.32 -4.50 1.06
C GLY A 431 7.15 -4.98 2.24
N GLY A 432 8.43 -5.26 1.98
CA GLY A 432 9.31 -5.97 2.91
C GLY A 432 9.24 -7.48 2.70
N LEU A 433 9.40 -8.24 3.78
CA LEU A 433 9.27 -9.69 3.77
C LEU A 433 7.79 -10.07 3.88
N VAL A 434 7.33 -10.90 2.95
CA VAL A 434 5.97 -11.45 2.90
C VAL A 434 6.08 -12.97 2.93
N ILE A 435 5.38 -13.60 3.86
CA ILE A 435 5.31 -15.05 4.03
C ILE A 435 3.88 -15.48 3.73
N ILE A 436 3.73 -16.47 2.84
CA ILE A 436 2.44 -17.03 2.46
C ILE A 436 2.42 -18.50 2.85
N ASP A 437 1.51 -18.87 3.74
CA ASP A 437 1.22 -20.24 4.14
C ASP A 437 0.13 -20.81 3.22
N PHE A 438 0.56 -21.58 2.21
CA PHE A 438 -0.36 -22.26 1.30
C PHE A 438 -0.84 -23.57 1.92
N ILE A 439 -2.06 -23.97 1.59
CA ILE A 439 -2.60 -25.26 2.03
C ILE A 439 -1.65 -26.38 1.56
N ASP A 440 -1.32 -27.30 2.47
CA ASP A 440 -0.37 -28.38 2.24
C ASP A 440 -0.63 -29.17 0.94
N MET A 441 0.40 -29.26 0.11
CA MET A 441 0.39 -30.02 -1.14
C MET A 441 1.44 -31.13 -1.10
N LYS A 442 0.99 -32.39 -1.17
CA LYS A 442 1.89 -33.57 -1.21
C LYS A 442 2.70 -33.69 -2.52
N ASN A 443 2.15 -33.18 -3.61
CA ASN A 443 2.75 -33.29 -4.94
C ASN A 443 3.61 -32.07 -5.26
N ARG A 444 4.91 -32.28 -5.52
CA ARG A 444 5.85 -31.22 -5.95
C ARG A 444 5.42 -30.55 -7.27
N GLY A 445 4.71 -31.26 -8.14
CA GLY A 445 4.17 -30.69 -9.37
C GLY A 445 3.13 -29.59 -9.10
N ASP A 446 2.32 -29.77 -8.07
CA ASP A 446 1.28 -28.81 -7.70
C ASP A 446 1.88 -27.58 -7.01
N GLN A 447 2.88 -27.78 -6.15
CA GLN A 447 3.70 -26.69 -5.59
C GLN A 447 4.34 -25.83 -6.69
N ARG A 448 4.88 -26.46 -7.74
CA ARG A 448 5.45 -25.73 -8.90
C ARG A 448 4.40 -24.94 -9.66
N LYS A 449 3.18 -25.46 -9.84
CA LYS A 449 2.08 -24.73 -10.47
C LYS A 449 1.71 -23.48 -9.68
N VAL A 450 1.59 -23.58 -8.36
CA VAL A 450 1.30 -22.44 -7.48
C VAL A 450 2.43 -21.40 -7.54
N PHE A 451 3.69 -21.82 -7.48
CA PHE A 451 4.84 -20.94 -7.64
C PHE A 451 4.83 -20.19 -8.99
N GLN A 452 4.57 -20.89 -10.09
CA GLN A 452 4.49 -20.25 -11.40
C GLN A 452 3.29 -19.31 -11.51
N LYS A 453 2.15 -19.68 -10.90
CA LYS A 453 0.97 -18.83 -10.86
C LYS A 453 1.23 -17.53 -10.09
N MET A 454 1.93 -17.60 -8.96
CA MET A 454 2.32 -16.44 -8.17
C MET A 454 3.29 -15.54 -8.96
N LYS A 455 4.31 -16.12 -9.60
CA LYS A 455 5.22 -15.37 -10.50
C LYS A 455 4.49 -14.64 -11.61
N ASN A 456 3.56 -15.33 -12.29
CA ASN A 456 2.76 -14.72 -13.35
C ASN A 456 1.84 -13.62 -12.81
N ALA A 457 1.22 -13.81 -11.64
CA ALA A 457 0.33 -12.81 -11.05
C ALA A 457 1.05 -11.55 -10.55
N MET A 458 2.35 -11.66 -10.26
CA MET A 458 3.22 -10.57 -9.82
C MET A 458 4.01 -9.92 -10.96
N SER A 459 3.98 -10.43 -12.20
CA SER A 459 4.81 -9.93 -13.32
C SER A 459 4.58 -8.44 -13.60
N ASP A 460 3.33 -8.01 -13.49
CA ASP A 460 2.89 -6.66 -13.78
C ASP A 460 3.05 -5.70 -12.59
N ASP A 461 3.50 -6.21 -11.44
CA ASP A 461 3.78 -5.38 -10.28
C ASP A 461 4.93 -4.42 -10.59
N LYS A 462 4.70 -3.13 -10.36
CA LYS A 462 5.71 -2.08 -10.56
C LYS A 462 6.88 -2.26 -9.58
N ALA A 463 6.61 -2.75 -8.37
CA ALA A 463 7.63 -2.92 -7.35
C ALA A 463 8.58 -4.09 -7.67
N LYS A 464 9.87 -3.87 -7.42
CA LYS A 464 10.86 -4.96 -7.52
C LYS A 464 10.53 -6.00 -6.47
N HIS A 465 10.47 -7.25 -6.89
CA HIS A 465 10.17 -8.36 -6.00
C HIS A 465 11.01 -9.58 -6.37
N ASN A 466 11.23 -10.43 -5.38
CA ASN A 466 11.84 -11.74 -5.55
C ASN A 466 10.97 -12.77 -4.84
N ILE A 467 10.65 -13.85 -5.55
CA ILE A 467 9.74 -14.91 -5.10
C ILE A 467 10.53 -16.21 -5.06
N LEU A 468 10.62 -16.80 -3.88
CA LEU A 468 11.24 -18.11 -3.70
C LEU A 468 10.21 -19.24 -3.85
N PRO A 469 10.61 -20.45 -4.27
CA PRO A 469 9.73 -21.62 -4.26
C PRO A 469 9.17 -21.89 -2.87
N ILE A 470 8.08 -22.67 -2.81
CA ILE A 470 7.54 -23.18 -1.55
C ILE A 470 8.64 -24.00 -0.85
N SER A 471 8.95 -23.62 0.39
CA SER A 471 9.97 -24.25 1.22
C SER A 471 9.52 -25.62 1.75
N GLU A 472 10.44 -26.32 2.41
CA GLU A 472 10.14 -27.60 3.08
C GLU A 472 9.12 -27.45 4.22
N LEU A 473 8.99 -26.25 4.79
CA LEU A 473 8.01 -25.92 5.82
C LEU A 473 6.62 -25.58 5.25
N GLY A 474 6.41 -25.68 3.93
CA GLY A 474 5.11 -25.36 3.30
C GLY A 474 4.90 -23.89 2.97
N ILE A 475 5.80 -23.00 3.40
CA ILE A 475 5.68 -21.55 3.21
C ILE A 475 6.36 -21.05 1.94
N MET A 476 5.76 -20.05 1.29
CA MET A 476 6.36 -19.26 0.21
C MET A 476 6.89 -17.92 0.74
N GLN A 477 8.11 -17.56 0.35
CA GLN A 477 8.77 -16.33 0.79
C GLN A 477 8.90 -15.35 -0.37
N ILE A 478 8.46 -14.12 -0.14
CA ILE A 478 8.54 -13.03 -1.10
C ILE A 478 9.22 -11.83 -0.44
N THR A 479 10.15 -11.22 -1.16
CA THR A 479 10.65 -9.88 -0.80
C THR A 479 10.10 -8.90 -1.83
N ARG A 480 9.45 -7.83 -1.39
CA ARG A 480 8.90 -6.78 -2.26
C ARG A 480 9.41 -5.42 -1.81
N GLN A 481 9.93 -4.62 -2.74
CA GLN A 481 10.45 -3.28 -2.46
C GLN A 481 9.33 -2.38 -1.93
N ARG A 482 9.58 -1.70 -0.80
CA ARG A 482 8.72 -0.63 -0.28
C ARG A 482 9.04 0.66 -1.04
N HIS A 483 8.09 1.16 -1.81
CA HIS A 483 8.19 2.47 -2.47
C HIS A 483 7.78 3.58 -1.52
N ASP A 484 6.62 3.41 -0.87
CA ASP A 484 6.03 4.33 0.10
C ASP A 484 5.51 3.53 1.31
N GLU A 485 4.92 4.20 2.29
CA GLU A 485 4.20 3.53 3.39
C GLU A 485 3.00 2.73 2.85
N SER A 486 2.51 1.74 3.60
CA SER A 486 1.36 0.95 3.15
C SER A 486 0.13 1.85 3.04
N ASN A 487 -0.79 1.57 2.11
CA ASN A 487 -2.01 2.37 1.98
C ASN A 487 -2.83 2.35 3.29
N ALA A 488 -2.69 1.29 4.08
CA ALA A 488 -3.32 1.16 5.40
C ALA A 488 -2.80 2.21 6.40
N SER A 489 -1.51 2.55 6.39
CA SER A 489 -0.93 3.56 7.31
C SER A 489 -1.48 4.98 7.10
N GLY A 490 -1.99 5.29 5.89
CA GLY A 490 -2.66 6.55 5.59
C GLY A 490 -4.15 6.59 5.97
N VAL A 491 -4.71 5.45 6.39
CA VAL A 491 -6.13 5.28 6.74
C VAL A 491 -6.31 4.92 8.23
N TYR A 492 -5.37 4.15 8.80
CA TYR A 492 -5.46 3.63 10.16
C TYR A 492 -4.32 4.15 11.03
N GLU A 493 -4.66 4.45 12.28
CA GLU A 493 -3.69 4.68 13.35
C GLU A 493 -3.55 3.44 14.23
N SER A 494 -2.40 3.33 14.92
CA SER A 494 -2.21 2.29 15.93
C SER A 494 -3.24 2.46 17.05
N CYS A 495 -3.87 1.36 17.47
CA CYS A 495 -4.89 1.39 18.53
C CYS A 495 -4.35 2.14 19.77
N PRO A 496 -4.97 3.27 20.20
CA PRO A 496 -4.45 4.09 21.29
C PRO A 496 -4.51 3.38 22.64
N TYR A 497 -5.34 2.33 22.75
CA TYR A 497 -5.50 1.52 23.95
C TYR A 497 -4.39 0.47 24.07
N CYS A 498 -4.37 -0.53 23.19
CA CYS A 498 -3.41 -1.64 23.28
C CYS A 498 -2.05 -1.36 22.61
N LYS A 499 -1.92 -0.25 21.87
CA LYS A 499 -0.75 0.12 21.04
C LYS A 499 -0.39 -0.97 20.03
N GLY A 500 -1.39 -1.52 19.36
CA GLY A 500 -1.23 -2.54 18.32
C GLY A 500 -1.12 -3.98 18.81
N ARG A 501 -1.11 -4.24 20.13
CA ARG A 501 -1.05 -5.62 20.66
C ARG A 501 -2.28 -6.49 20.32
N GLY A 502 -3.44 -5.87 20.09
CA GLY A 502 -4.72 -6.57 19.86
C GLY A 502 -5.28 -7.31 21.09
N ILE A 503 -4.54 -7.33 22.20
CA ILE A 503 -4.91 -7.95 23.48
C ILE A 503 -4.51 -7.04 24.65
N ILE A 504 -5.25 -7.14 25.74
CA ILE A 504 -5.00 -6.45 27.01
C ILE A 504 -5.11 -7.45 28.16
N LYS A 505 -4.39 -7.20 29.26
CA LYS A 505 -4.50 -8.00 30.49
C LYS A 505 -5.93 -7.99 30.99
N SER A 506 -6.42 -9.16 31.37
CA SER A 506 -7.76 -9.28 31.97
C SER A 506 -7.85 -8.54 33.32
N PRO A 507 -9.06 -8.11 33.76
CA PRO A 507 -9.23 -7.50 35.08
C PRO A 507 -8.71 -8.39 36.22
N ARG A 508 -8.79 -9.72 36.06
CA ARG A 508 -8.22 -10.69 37.00
C ARG A 508 -6.70 -10.56 37.08
N SER A 509 -6.01 -10.49 35.94
CA SER A 509 -4.56 -10.37 35.88
C SER A 509 -4.08 -9.09 36.57
N VAL A 510 -4.74 -7.96 36.30
CA VAL A 510 -4.42 -6.67 36.92
C VAL A 510 -4.71 -6.68 38.43
N SER A 511 -5.83 -7.28 38.86
CA SER A 511 -6.15 -7.48 40.28
C SER A 511 -5.03 -8.24 41.03
N ILE A 512 -4.52 -9.32 40.44
CA ILE A 512 -3.42 -10.11 41.02
C ILE A 512 -2.14 -9.26 41.13
N GLU A 513 -1.82 -8.44 40.13
CA GLU A 513 -0.65 -7.56 40.16
C GLU A 513 -0.75 -6.50 41.25
N ILE A 514 -1.92 -5.86 41.39
CA ILE A 514 -2.19 -4.91 42.48
C ILE A 514 -1.99 -5.58 43.84
N GLN A 515 -2.56 -6.77 44.05
CA GLN A 515 -2.42 -7.51 45.32
C GLN A 515 -0.96 -7.88 45.62
N ARG A 516 -0.18 -8.26 44.59
CA ARG A 516 1.26 -8.56 44.72
C ARG A 516 2.05 -7.31 45.06
N LEU A 517 1.78 -6.18 44.40
CA LEU A 517 2.45 -4.91 44.66
C LEU A 517 2.17 -4.44 46.08
N VAL A 518 0.90 -4.44 46.50
CA VAL A 518 0.51 -4.12 47.88
C VAL A 518 1.25 -5.04 48.86
N SER A 519 1.18 -6.36 48.67
CA SER A 519 1.86 -7.31 49.56
C SER A 519 3.38 -7.07 49.66
N SER A 520 4.04 -6.76 48.54
CA SER A 520 5.47 -6.47 48.50
C SER A 520 5.81 -5.16 49.21
N ALA A 521 5.01 -4.12 48.96
CA ALA A 521 5.18 -2.81 49.58
C ALA A 521 5.07 -2.87 51.10
N VAL A 522 4.06 -3.59 51.62
CA VAL A 522 3.91 -3.70 53.07
C VAL A 522 5.04 -4.47 53.72
N ARG A 523 5.50 -5.56 53.09
CA ARG A 523 6.65 -6.32 53.63
C ARG A 523 7.90 -5.46 53.76
N ARG A 524 8.12 -4.54 52.82
CA ARG A 524 9.24 -3.59 52.87
C ARG A 524 9.05 -2.55 53.99
N VAL A 525 7.88 -1.91 54.05
CA VAL A 525 7.62 -0.83 55.02
C VAL A 525 7.52 -1.35 56.46
N LYS A 526 6.94 -2.53 56.71
CA LYS A 526 6.91 -3.15 58.05
C LYS A 526 8.30 -3.50 58.60
N ALA A 527 9.29 -3.72 57.72
CA ALA A 527 10.67 -3.92 58.16
C ALA A 527 11.31 -2.61 58.68
N GLU A 528 10.78 -1.45 58.26
CA GLU A 528 11.34 -0.13 58.55
C GLU A 528 10.54 0.63 59.62
N THR A 529 9.21 0.42 59.72
CA THR A 529 8.32 1.14 60.65
C THR A 529 7.14 0.27 61.13
N GLN A 530 6.79 0.35 62.41
CA GLN A 530 5.62 -0.33 63.03
C GLN A 530 4.30 0.43 62.84
N GLN A 531 4.18 1.27 61.81
CA GLN A 531 3.00 2.12 61.60
C GLN A 531 1.96 1.48 60.67
N SER A 532 0.68 1.82 60.90
CA SER A 532 -0.43 1.45 60.02
C SER A 532 -0.29 2.14 58.66
N ILE A 533 -0.32 1.37 57.57
CA ILE A 533 -0.13 1.90 56.22
C ILE A 533 -1.51 2.21 55.62
N LYS A 534 -1.66 3.39 55.00
CA LYS A 534 -2.87 3.77 54.26
C LYS A 534 -2.55 3.88 52.79
N LEU A 535 -3.15 3.04 51.97
CA LEU A 535 -2.91 3.00 50.53
C LEU A 535 -4.14 3.44 49.76
N LYS A 536 -3.93 4.28 48.76
CA LYS A 536 -4.93 4.64 47.77
C LYS A 536 -4.56 4.06 46.41
N VAL A 537 -5.47 3.29 45.83
CA VAL A 537 -5.28 2.64 44.52
C VAL A 537 -6.15 3.34 43.49
N TYR A 538 -5.53 3.91 42.46
CA TYR A 538 -6.19 4.46 41.28
C TYR A 538 -6.20 3.40 40.18
N LEU A 539 -7.37 3.10 39.61
CA LEU A 539 -7.54 1.99 38.66
C LEU A 539 -8.81 2.15 37.81
N HIS A 540 -8.91 1.41 36.72
CA HIS A 540 -10.13 1.39 35.92
C HIS A 540 -11.31 0.70 36.65
N PRO A 541 -12.57 1.17 36.51
CA PRO A 541 -13.74 0.60 37.19
C PRO A 541 -13.95 -0.91 36.97
N SER A 542 -13.61 -1.45 35.79
CA SER A 542 -13.67 -2.90 35.54
C SER A 542 -12.74 -3.71 36.46
N VAL A 543 -11.56 -3.17 36.79
CA VAL A 543 -10.62 -3.81 37.72
C VAL A 543 -11.12 -3.63 39.16
N LEU A 544 -11.70 -2.47 39.48
CA LEU A 544 -12.32 -2.24 40.79
C LEU A 544 -13.46 -3.22 41.07
N ARG A 545 -14.35 -3.46 40.10
CA ARG A 545 -15.41 -4.48 40.19
C ARG A 545 -14.84 -5.88 40.46
N ARG A 546 -13.70 -6.21 39.83
CA ARG A 546 -13.01 -7.48 40.07
C ARG A 546 -12.46 -7.59 41.49
N LEU A 547 -11.79 -6.53 41.96
CA LEU A 547 -11.20 -6.43 43.30
C LEU A 547 -12.26 -6.49 44.40
N ARG A 548 -13.32 -5.68 44.31
CA ARG A 548 -14.41 -5.62 45.31
C ARG A 548 -15.46 -6.73 45.19
N GLY A 549 -15.47 -7.47 44.08
CA GLY A 549 -16.36 -8.60 43.87
C GLY A 549 -15.63 -9.91 44.13
N PRO A 550 -15.24 -10.67 43.07
CA PRO A 550 -14.65 -12.00 43.22
C PRO A 550 -13.43 -12.08 44.15
N ASP A 551 -12.58 -11.04 44.16
CA ASP A 551 -11.32 -11.07 44.91
C ASP A 551 -11.41 -10.38 46.29
N ALA A 552 -12.61 -9.98 46.73
CA ALA A 552 -12.80 -9.18 47.95
C ALA A 552 -12.28 -9.88 49.21
N SER A 553 -12.52 -11.18 49.33
CA SER A 553 -12.06 -11.97 50.49
C SER A 553 -10.53 -12.00 50.62
N LEU A 554 -9.80 -11.91 49.51
CA LEU A 554 -8.33 -11.84 49.49
C LEU A 554 -7.85 -10.47 49.94
N LEU A 555 -8.51 -9.40 49.50
CA LEU A 555 -8.24 -8.04 49.97
C LEU A 555 -8.44 -7.91 51.47
N THR A 556 -9.57 -8.40 52.00
CA THR A 556 -9.82 -8.36 53.45
C THR A 556 -8.78 -9.14 54.24
N LYS A 557 -8.28 -10.28 53.70
CA LYS A 557 -7.17 -11.01 54.32
C LYS A 557 -5.86 -10.21 54.28
N LEU A 558 -5.58 -9.51 53.19
CA LEU A 558 -4.41 -8.63 53.08
C LEU A 558 -4.48 -7.48 54.09
N GLU A 559 -5.61 -6.79 54.16
CA GLU A 559 -5.85 -5.69 55.11
C GLU A 559 -5.65 -6.15 56.56
N LYS A 560 -6.19 -7.32 56.94
CA LYS A 560 -6.05 -7.89 58.29
C LYS A 560 -4.62 -8.35 58.60
N ASN A 561 -4.00 -9.13 57.72
CA ASN A 561 -2.68 -9.70 57.97
C ASN A 561 -1.60 -8.62 58.07
N TYR A 562 -1.79 -7.53 57.34
CA TYR A 562 -0.81 -6.46 57.23
C TYR A 562 -1.18 -5.18 57.97
N ASP A 563 -2.31 -5.14 58.68
CA ASP A 563 -2.85 -3.95 59.37
C ASP A 563 -2.85 -2.72 58.45
N LEU A 564 -3.55 -2.87 57.33
CA LEU A 564 -3.52 -1.93 56.21
C LEU A 564 -4.93 -1.46 55.84
N GLN A 565 -5.05 -0.18 55.47
CA GLN A 565 -6.28 0.40 54.97
C GLN A 565 -6.14 0.70 53.47
N ILE A 566 -6.98 0.09 52.62
CA ILE A 566 -6.97 0.33 51.16
C ILE A 566 -8.20 1.14 50.75
N SER A 567 -7.97 2.31 50.18
CA SER A 567 -8.98 3.10 49.46
C SER A 567 -8.81 2.93 47.95
N PHE A 568 -9.90 3.05 47.20
CA PHE A 568 -9.91 2.86 45.75
C PHE A 568 -10.55 4.06 45.06
N GLU A 569 -9.94 4.52 43.98
CA GLU A 569 -10.49 5.56 43.10
C GLU A 569 -10.56 5.04 41.66
N GLY A 570 -11.78 4.97 41.13
CA GLY A 570 -12.07 4.48 39.79
C GLY A 570 -12.36 5.60 38.81
N ALA A 571 -11.72 5.59 37.64
CA ALA A 571 -12.08 6.48 36.53
C ALA A 571 -12.08 5.74 35.18
N GLU A 572 -13.12 5.95 34.37
CA GLU A 572 -13.26 5.35 33.02
C GLU A 572 -12.17 5.88 32.05
N SER A 573 -11.58 7.04 32.34
CA SER A 573 -10.45 7.59 31.58
C SER A 573 -9.13 6.83 31.84
N TYR A 574 -9.05 5.96 32.85
CA TYR A 574 -7.86 5.18 33.13
C TYR A 574 -7.78 3.95 32.23
N HIS A 575 -6.59 3.66 31.69
CA HIS A 575 -6.40 2.43 30.93
C HIS A 575 -6.56 1.19 31.84
N MET A 576 -7.22 0.12 31.38
CA MET A 576 -7.54 -1.05 32.23
C MET A 576 -6.32 -1.77 32.80
N GLU A 577 -5.19 -1.72 32.08
CA GLU A 577 -3.92 -2.29 32.55
C GLU A 577 -3.11 -1.36 33.46
N ASN A 578 -3.48 -0.08 33.52
CA ASN A 578 -2.77 0.89 34.35
C ASN A 578 -3.44 1.00 35.72
N TYR A 579 -2.60 1.08 36.73
CA TYR A 579 -3.02 1.37 38.09
C TYR A 579 -1.89 2.12 38.79
N LYS A 580 -2.24 2.87 39.83
CA LYS A 580 -1.29 3.59 40.67
C LYS A 580 -1.61 3.31 42.12
N VAL A 581 -0.62 2.86 42.89
CA VAL A 581 -0.73 2.68 44.33
C VAL A 581 0.03 3.81 45.00
N VAL A 582 -0.63 4.58 45.86
CA VAL A 582 -0.05 5.73 46.55
C VAL A 582 -0.21 5.51 48.04
N ASP A 583 0.83 5.79 48.81
CA ASP A 583 0.72 5.92 50.25
C ASP A 583 0.05 7.27 50.57
N GLU A 584 -1.11 7.24 51.21
CA GLU A 584 -1.88 8.45 51.53
C GLU A 584 -1.14 9.38 52.49
N SER A 585 -0.29 8.83 53.36
CA SER A 585 0.44 9.61 54.37
C SER A 585 1.60 10.39 53.77
N THR A 586 2.36 9.76 52.86
CA THR A 586 3.54 10.35 52.23
C THR A 586 3.26 10.96 50.86
N GLN A 587 2.08 10.69 50.27
CA GLN A 587 1.71 11.01 48.89
C GLN A 587 2.68 10.44 47.84
N LYS A 588 3.54 9.48 48.23
CA LYS A 588 4.51 8.85 47.33
C LYS A 588 3.89 7.66 46.63
N GLU A 589 4.20 7.55 45.34
CA GLU A 589 3.86 6.39 44.53
C GLU A 589 4.69 5.18 44.98
N ILE A 590 4.00 4.05 45.14
CA ILE A 590 4.61 2.76 45.44
C ILE A 590 4.81 2.04 44.11
N ARG A 591 6.09 1.75 43.80
CA ARG A 591 6.50 1.00 42.62
C ARG A 591 7.01 -0.39 42.98
#